data_AF-A0A2S6HY99-F1
#
_entry.id   AF-A0A2S6HY99-F1
#
_cell.length_a   1.000
_cell.length_b   1.000
_cell.length_c   1.000
_cell.angle_alpha   90.00
_cell.angle_beta   90.00
_cell.angle_gamma   90.00
#
_symmetry.space_group_name_H-M   'P 1'
#
loop_
_entity.id
_entity.type
_entity.pdbx_description
1 polymer ?
#
loop_
_entity_poly.entity_id
_entity_poly.type
_entity_poly.pdbx_seq_one_letter_code
_entity_poly.pdbx_strand_id
1 'polypeptide(L)'
;MNDINAMVWLFPILFMFHDFEEIIFMQSWISKNRNYLDHRFPALSKKLSSHFDQITTSAFALGVAEEFIIISIITVVSYVTNWYILWTGLLITFALHLVIHCIQALVLRKYVPAIITSIICLPICIYIISNVVKLFPLNDVILYSVLSFVFMVINLIMIHRAMEVFSKWSAQ
;
A
#
# COMPACT_ATOMS: atom_id res chain seq x y z
N MET A 1 -27.63 -2.72 -1.69
CA MET A 1 -26.88 -2.61 -2.96
C MET A 1 -26.37 -1.19 -3.19
N ASN A 2 -27.19 -0.14 -3.02
CA ASN A 2 -26.73 1.26 -3.18
C ASN A 2 -25.57 1.65 -2.25
N ASP A 3 -25.56 1.16 -1.00
CA ASP A 3 -24.48 1.49 -0.05
C ASP A 3 -23.15 0.82 -0.40
N ILE A 4 -23.19 -0.43 -0.89
CA ILE A 4 -21.98 -1.16 -1.32
C ILE A 4 -21.36 -0.49 -2.54
N ASN A 5 -22.19 -0.06 -3.50
CA ASN A 5 -21.73 0.65 -4.68
C ASN A 5 -20.96 1.93 -4.33
N ALA A 6 -21.40 2.67 -3.30
CA ALA A 6 -20.68 3.82 -2.79
C ALA A 6 -19.39 3.43 -2.05
N MET A 7 -19.41 2.33 -1.28
CA MET A 7 -18.22 1.84 -0.56
C MET A 7 -17.09 1.40 -1.50
N VAL A 8 -17.39 0.89 -2.70
CA VAL A 8 -16.35 0.46 -3.64
C VAL A 8 -15.41 1.61 -4.02
N TRP A 9 -15.97 2.81 -4.19
CA TRP A 9 -15.20 4.01 -4.52
C TRP A 9 -14.35 4.55 -3.37
N LEU A 10 -14.61 4.14 -2.13
CA LEU A 10 -13.78 4.56 -1.00
C LEU A 10 -12.38 3.96 -1.06
N PHE A 11 -12.19 2.79 -1.68
CA PHE A 11 -10.88 2.15 -1.71
C PHE A 11 -9.80 2.99 -2.43
N PRO A 12 -9.97 3.41 -3.71
CA PRO A 12 -8.98 4.27 -4.36
C PRO A 12 -8.77 5.60 -3.63
N ILE A 13 -9.81 6.14 -2.97
CA ILE A 13 -9.70 7.38 -2.17
C ILE A 13 -8.84 7.15 -0.93
N LEU A 14 -9.09 6.09 -0.18
CA LEU A 14 -8.33 5.73 1.02
C LEU A 14 -6.88 5.41 0.69
N PHE A 15 -6.65 4.70 -0.41
CA PHE A 15 -5.30 4.43 -0.94
C PHE A 15 -4.56 5.73 -1.19
N MET A 16 -5.09 6.63 -2.02
CA MET A 16 -4.40 7.89 -2.30
C MET A 16 -4.23 8.78 -1.08
N PHE A 17 -5.22 8.83 -0.19
CA PHE A 17 -5.12 9.60 1.06
C PHE A 17 -3.95 9.11 1.94
N HIS A 18 -3.78 7.79 2.03
CA HIS A 18 -2.64 7.18 2.72
C HIS A 18 -1.32 7.48 2.00
N ASP A 19 -1.25 7.17 0.71
CA ASP A 19 -0.02 7.23 -0.07
C ASP A 19 0.48 8.66 -0.31
N PHE A 20 -0.38 9.68 -0.23
CA PHE A 20 0.09 11.07 -0.21
C PHE A 20 1.05 11.33 0.96
N GLU A 21 0.78 10.76 2.15
CA GLU A 21 1.70 10.88 3.29
C GLU A 21 3.03 10.18 2.98
N GLU A 22 3.00 9.00 2.35
CA GLU A 22 4.22 8.30 1.93
C GLU A 22 5.02 9.12 0.90
N ILE A 23 4.38 9.60 -0.17
CA ILE A 23 5.04 10.39 -1.24
C ILE A 23 5.75 11.61 -0.65
N ILE A 24 5.07 12.34 0.25
CA ILE A 24 5.58 13.59 0.81
C ILE A 24 6.72 13.33 1.80
N PHE A 25 6.58 12.33 2.68
CA PHE A 25 7.47 12.19 3.84
C PHE A 25 8.49 11.06 3.75
N MET A 26 8.28 10.02 2.93
CA MET A 26 9.11 8.81 2.94
C MET A 26 10.60 9.11 2.70
N GLN A 27 10.92 9.82 1.61
CA GLN A 27 12.31 10.13 1.28
C GLN A 27 13.00 11.00 2.36
N SER A 28 12.29 12.03 2.83
CA SER A 28 12.79 12.91 3.90
C SER A 28 12.96 12.18 5.23
N TRP A 29 12.12 11.19 5.52
CA TRP A 29 12.20 10.41 6.75
C TRP A 29 13.35 9.42 6.73
N ILE A 30 13.54 8.71 5.61
CA ILE A 30 14.64 7.75 5.44
C ILE A 30 15.98 8.46 5.56
N SER A 31 16.15 9.60 4.86
CA SER A 31 17.40 10.38 4.93
C SER A 31 17.72 10.85 6.35
N LYS A 32 16.74 11.33 7.12
CA LYS A 32 16.92 11.77 8.51
C LYS A 32 17.18 10.62 9.50
N ASN A 33 16.63 9.44 9.25
CA ASN A 33 16.73 8.30 10.16
C ASN A 33 17.77 7.24 9.75
N ARG A 34 18.50 7.44 8.65
CA ARG A 34 19.50 6.49 8.12
C ARG A 34 20.46 5.97 9.20
N ASN A 35 21.19 6.86 9.87
CA ASN A 35 22.16 6.46 10.89
C ASN A 35 21.54 5.62 12.01
N TYR A 36 20.29 5.90 12.37
CA TYR A 36 19.56 5.13 13.37
C TYR A 36 19.15 3.74 12.86
N LEU A 37 18.68 3.65 11.62
CA LEU A 37 18.31 2.38 10.97
C LEU A 37 19.54 1.49 10.76
N ASP A 38 20.67 2.07 10.37
CA ASP A 38 21.95 1.38 10.18
C ASP A 38 22.43 0.73 11.48
N HIS A 39 22.31 1.45 12.61
CA HIS A 39 22.69 0.93 13.92
C HIS A 39 21.73 -0.11 14.48
N ARG A 40 20.41 0.12 14.35
CA ARG A 40 19.39 -0.73 14.98
C ARG A 40 19.03 -1.96 14.16
N PHE A 41 19.10 -1.86 12.83
CA PHE A 41 18.76 -2.93 11.88
C PHE A 41 19.84 -3.08 10.80
N PRO A 42 21.10 -3.40 11.15
CA PRO A 42 22.23 -3.37 10.22
C PRO A 42 22.05 -4.30 9.01
N ALA A 43 21.42 -5.47 9.20
CA ALA A 43 21.15 -6.41 8.11
C ALA A 43 20.10 -5.89 7.11
N LEU A 44 19.05 -5.22 7.59
CA LEU A 44 18.02 -4.62 6.74
C LEU A 44 18.54 -3.35 6.06
N SER A 45 19.20 -2.48 6.82
CA SER A 45 19.83 -1.27 6.31
C SER A 45 20.81 -1.58 5.19
N LYS A 46 21.73 -2.56 5.36
CA LYS A 46 22.70 -2.91 4.33
C LYS A 46 22.06 -3.37 3.01
N LYS A 47 20.85 -3.95 3.07
CA LYS A 47 20.08 -4.38 1.90
C LYS A 47 19.27 -3.23 1.27
N LEU A 48 18.83 -2.27 2.09
CA LEU A 48 18.01 -1.13 1.68
C LEU A 48 18.83 0.13 1.34
N SER A 49 20.08 0.23 1.79
CA SER A 49 20.90 1.44 1.70
C SER A 49 21.19 1.83 0.26
N SER A 50 21.49 0.86 -0.62
CA SER A 50 21.67 1.10 -2.05
C SER A 50 20.37 1.40 -2.79
N HIS A 51 19.24 0.90 -2.28
CA HIS A 51 17.92 1.01 -2.90
C HIS A 51 17.29 2.38 -2.62
N PHE A 52 17.29 2.79 -1.36
CA PHE A 52 16.69 4.06 -0.94
C PHE A 52 17.51 5.30 -1.28
N ASP A 53 18.83 5.19 -1.43
CA ASP A 53 19.65 6.32 -1.92
C ASP A 53 19.40 6.63 -3.39
N GLN A 54 18.85 5.68 -4.14
CA GLN A 54 18.62 5.82 -5.57
C GLN A 54 17.17 6.15 -5.92
N ILE A 55 16.19 5.95 -5.03
CA ILE A 55 14.78 6.21 -5.34
C ILE A 55 14.46 7.68 -5.05
N THR A 56 14.16 8.43 -6.12
CA THR A 56 13.64 9.79 -6.06
C THR A 56 12.16 9.80 -5.68
N THR A 57 11.65 10.92 -5.14
CA THR A 57 10.20 11.08 -4.89
C THR A 57 9.37 10.86 -6.17
N SER A 58 9.88 11.24 -7.33
CA SER A 58 9.21 11.00 -8.61
C SER A 58 9.16 9.50 -8.97
N ALA A 59 10.24 8.76 -8.73
CA ALA A 59 10.23 7.30 -8.88
C ALA A 59 9.26 6.64 -7.88
N PHE A 60 9.21 7.11 -6.63
CA PHE A 60 8.24 6.62 -5.65
C PHE A 60 6.79 6.90 -6.09
N ALA A 61 6.51 8.12 -6.56
CA ALA A 61 5.20 8.50 -7.08
C ALA A 61 4.80 7.67 -8.32
N LEU A 62 5.75 7.24 -9.15
CA LEU A 62 5.49 6.31 -10.25
C LEU A 62 4.98 4.95 -9.73
N GLY A 63 5.55 4.45 -8.65
CA GLY A 63 5.08 3.21 -8.01
C GLY A 63 3.65 3.34 -7.48
N VAL A 64 3.39 4.40 -6.70
CA VAL A 64 2.05 4.70 -6.20
C VAL A 64 1.04 4.88 -7.33
N ALA A 65 1.43 5.53 -8.42
CA ALA A 65 0.55 5.74 -9.57
C ALA A 65 0.17 4.42 -10.25
N GLU A 66 1.09 3.46 -10.35
CA GLU A 66 0.83 2.15 -10.91
C GLU A 66 -0.15 1.33 -10.05
N GLU A 67 0.08 1.28 -8.75
CA GLU A 67 -0.83 0.63 -7.80
C GLU A 67 -2.22 1.27 -7.80
N PHE A 68 -2.28 2.60 -7.85
CA PHE A 68 -3.53 3.34 -7.94
C PHE A 68 -4.32 2.99 -9.20
N ILE A 69 -3.64 2.83 -10.35
CA ILE A 69 -4.27 2.41 -11.60
C ILE A 69 -4.86 1.00 -11.46
N ILE A 70 -4.11 0.05 -10.89
CA ILE A 70 -4.60 -1.32 -10.64
C ILE A 70 -5.87 -1.28 -9.76
N ILE A 71 -5.79 -0.58 -8.62
CA ILE A 71 -6.90 -0.46 -7.68
C ILE A 71 -8.12 0.19 -8.34
N SER A 72 -7.90 1.22 -9.16
CA SER A 72 -8.96 1.93 -9.88
C SER A 72 -9.63 1.05 -10.93
N ILE A 73 -8.85 0.30 -11.72
CA ILE A 73 -9.40 -0.64 -12.71
C ILE A 73 -10.26 -1.69 -12.02
N ILE A 74 -9.75 -2.30 -10.94
CA ILE A 74 -10.50 -3.34 -10.22
C ILE A 74 -11.74 -2.76 -9.55
N THR A 75 -11.67 -1.54 -9.02
CA THR A 75 -12.83 -0.79 -8.51
C THR A 75 -13.90 -0.59 -9.58
N VAL A 76 -13.52 -0.12 -10.78
CA VAL A 76 -14.45 0.07 -11.90
C VAL A 76 -15.05 -1.26 -12.36
N VAL A 77 -14.24 -2.30 -12.51
CA VAL A 77 -14.70 -3.64 -12.90
C VAL A 77 -15.67 -4.19 -11.88
N SER A 78 -15.37 -4.10 -10.58
CA SER A 78 -16.26 -4.55 -9.51
C SER A 78 -17.57 -3.76 -9.49
N TYR A 79 -17.52 -2.44 -9.70
CA TYR A 79 -18.72 -1.61 -9.79
C TYR A 79 -19.62 -1.98 -10.99
N VAL A 80 -19.05 -2.17 -12.19
CA VAL A 80 -19.81 -2.48 -13.41
C VAL A 80 -20.37 -3.91 -13.38
N THR A 81 -19.59 -4.87 -12.88
CA THR A 81 -19.93 -6.31 -12.92
C THR A 81 -20.66 -6.80 -11.68
N ASN A 82 -20.73 -5.99 -10.61
CA ASN A 82 -21.15 -6.40 -9.26
C ASN A 82 -20.32 -7.55 -8.68
N TRP A 83 -19.10 -7.77 -9.17
CA TRP A 83 -18.21 -8.83 -8.68
C TRP A 83 -17.13 -8.25 -7.76
N TYR A 84 -17.39 -8.32 -6.45
CA TYR A 84 -16.59 -7.64 -5.43
C TYR A 84 -15.51 -8.50 -4.75
N ILE A 85 -15.42 -9.80 -5.07
CA ILE A 85 -14.55 -10.71 -4.30
C ILE A 85 -13.06 -10.38 -4.46
N LEU A 86 -12.60 -10.09 -5.69
CA LEU A 86 -11.22 -9.69 -5.95
C LEU A 86 -10.91 -8.33 -5.30
N TRP A 87 -11.83 -7.37 -5.43
CA TRP A 87 -11.74 -6.06 -4.79
C TRP A 87 -11.65 -6.18 -3.26
N THR A 88 -12.39 -7.11 -2.66
CA THR A 88 -12.34 -7.39 -1.22
C THR A 88 -10.97 -7.92 -0.81
N GLY A 89 -10.40 -8.83 -1.60
CA GLY A 89 -9.05 -9.36 -1.37
C GLY A 89 -7.98 -8.27 -1.42
N LEU A 90 -8.08 -7.33 -2.35
CA LEU A 90 -7.17 -6.18 -2.42
C LEU A 90 -7.37 -5.20 -1.26
N LEU A 91 -8.61 -4.92 -0.85
CA LEU A 91 -8.87 -4.08 0.31
C LEU A 91 -8.31 -4.69 1.60
N ILE A 92 -8.40 -6.02 1.76
CA ILE A 92 -7.77 -6.74 2.87
C ILE A 92 -6.25 -6.63 2.79
N THR A 93 -5.67 -6.78 1.59
CA THR A 93 -4.22 -6.62 1.35
C THR A 93 -3.76 -5.21 1.74
N PHE A 94 -4.51 -4.18 1.35
CA PHE A 94 -4.26 -2.80 1.75
C PHE A 94 -4.40 -2.60 3.26
N ALA A 95 -5.43 -3.15 3.90
CA ALA A 95 -5.58 -3.06 5.36
C ALA A 95 -4.38 -3.70 6.09
N LEU A 96 -3.83 -4.81 5.58
CA LEU A 96 -2.62 -5.42 6.12
C LEU A 96 -1.40 -4.50 5.97
N HIS A 97 -1.26 -3.78 4.85
CA HIS A 97 -0.24 -2.75 4.65
C HIS A 97 -0.32 -1.64 5.71
N LEU A 98 -1.52 -1.14 6.01
CA LEU A 98 -1.73 -0.16 7.09
C LEU A 98 -1.29 -0.69 8.46
N VAL A 99 -1.58 -1.96 8.74
CA VAL A 99 -1.17 -2.63 9.99
C VAL A 99 0.36 -2.75 10.07
N ILE A 100 1.02 -3.04 8.94
CA ILE A 100 2.49 -3.08 8.88
C ILE A 100 3.09 -1.73 9.28
N HIS A 101 2.55 -0.61 8.80
CA HIS A 101 2.98 0.73 9.21
C HIS A 101 2.80 0.97 10.72
N CYS A 102 1.67 0.55 11.27
CA CYS A 102 1.42 0.62 12.72
C CYS A 102 2.46 -0.18 13.52
N ILE A 103 2.78 -1.40 13.07
CA ILE A 103 3.81 -2.23 13.70
C ILE A 103 5.20 -1.60 13.56
N GLN A 104 5.54 -1.06 12.39
CA GLN A 104 6.82 -0.37 12.18
C GLN A 104 6.98 0.81 13.13
N ALA A 105 5.96 1.65 13.29
CA ALA A 105 5.98 2.77 14.22
C ALA A 105 6.16 2.31 15.68
N LEU A 106 5.48 1.24 16.08
CA LEU A 106 5.60 0.67 17.42
C LEU A 106 7.01 0.10 17.70
N VAL A 107 7.58 -0.62 16.74
CA VAL A 107 8.92 -1.23 16.84
C VAL A 107 10.03 -0.18 16.83
N LEU A 108 9.89 0.85 16.00
CA LEU A 108 10.84 1.96 15.90
C LEU A 108 10.68 2.97 17.04
N ARG A 109 9.51 3.00 17.70
CA ARG A 109 9.13 4.00 18.71
C ARG A 109 9.36 5.43 18.22
N LYS A 110 9.12 5.63 16.93
CA LYS A 110 9.29 6.89 16.20
C LYS A 110 8.12 7.04 15.26
N TYR A 111 7.86 8.29 14.86
CA TYR A 111 7.01 8.56 13.72
C TYR A 111 7.56 7.81 12.50
N VAL A 112 6.68 7.18 11.72
CA VAL A 112 6.95 6.54 10.44
C VAL A 112 5.97 7.17 9.44
N PRO A 113 6.40 7.54 8.22
CA PRO A 113 5.50 8.05 7.19
C PRO A 113 4.29 7.13 7.03
N ALA A 114 3.11 7.75 6.88
CA ALA A 114 1.81 7.09 6.77
C ALA A 114 1.24 6.47 8.05
N ILE A 115 1.84 6.70 9.23
CA ILE A 115 1.23 6.23 10.49
C ILE A 115 -0.08 6.95 10.80
N ILE A 116 -0.16 8.26 10.53
CA ILE A 116 -1.34 9.06 10.87
C ILE A 116 -2.50 8.65 9.96
N THR A 117 -2.27 8.62 8.66
CA THR A 117 -3.26 8.14 7.68
C THR A 117 -3.61 6.68 7.89
N SER A 118 -2.67 5.79 8.27
CA SER A 118 -2.96 4.39 8.61
C SER A 118 -3.95 4.25 9.76
N ILE A 119 -3.76 5.01 10.85
CA ILE A 119 -4.66 4.98 12.02
C ILE A 119 -6.06 5.45 11.65
N ILE A 120 -6.18 6.41 10.73
CA ILE A 120 -7.47 6.93 10.24
C ILE A 120 -8.13 5.94 9.28
N CYS A 121 -7.38 5.39 8.33
CA CYS A 121 -7.89 4.51 7.27
C CYS A 121 -8.28 3.14 7.80
N LEU A 122 -7.54 2.58 8.76
CA LEU A 122 -7.72 1.20 9.22
C LEU A 122 -9.13 0.94 9.79
N PRO A 123 -9.72 1.78 10.66
CA PRO A 123 -11.12 1.62 11.09
C PRO A 123 -12.12 1.65 9.94
N ILE A 124 -11.88 2.48 8.93
CA ILE A 124 -12.75 2.60 7.75
C ILE A 124 -12.65 1.33 6.91
N CYS A 125 -11.43 0.83 6.65
CA CYS A 125 -11.19 -0.44 5.97
C CYS A 125 -11.87 -1.60 6.72
N ILE A 126 -11.71 -1.69 8.05
CA ILE A 126 -12.36 -2.74 8.87
C ILE A 126 -13.88 -2.67 8.73
N TYR A 127 -14.46 -1.47 8.80
CA TYR A 127 -15.89 -1.28 8.62
C TYR A 127 -16.35 -1.76 7.24
N ILE A 128 -15.69 -1.35 6.16
CA ILE A 128 -16.04 -1.75 4.79
C ILE A 128 -15.89 -3.27 4.62
N ILE A 129 -14.77 -3.85 5.04
CA ILE A 129 -14.51 -5.30 4.99
C ILE A 129 -15.62 -6.04 5.74
N SER A 130 -15.97 -5.61 6.96
CA SER A 130 -17.01 -6.27 7.78
C SER A 130 -18.41 -6.29 7.13
N ASN A 131 -18.68 -5.39 6.18
CA ASN A 131 -19.92 -5.35 5.42
C ASN A 131 -19.83 -6.21 4.16
N VAL A 132 -18.73 -6.12 3.41
CA VAL A 132 -18.58 -6.80 2.12
C VAL A 132 -18.29 -8.28 2.26
N VAL A 133 -17.55 -8.71 3.29
CA VAL A 133 -17.23 -10.16 3.49
C VAL A 133 -18.46 -11.02 3.76
N LYS A 134 -19.55 -10.43 4.25
CA LYS A 134 -20.83 -11.12 4.49
C LYS A 134 -21.51 -11.57 3.19
N LEU A 135 -21.10 -11.02 2.05
CA LEU A 135 -21.65 -11.33 0.73
C LEU A 135 -21.07 -12.61 0.12
N PHE A 136 -19.98 -13.15 0.69
CA PHE A 136 -19.23 -14.25 0.11
C PHE A 136 -18.96 -15.36 1.14
N PRO A 137 -18.81 -16.62 0.70
CA PRO A 137 -18.30 -17.68 1.55
C PRO A 137 -16.91 -17.33 2.11
N LEU A 138 -16.65 -17.66 3.39
CA LEU A 138 -15.37 -17.36 4.04
C LEU A 138 -14.17 -17.95 3.28
N ASN A 139 -14.32 -19.14 2.71
CA ASN A 139 -13.27 -19.80 1.93
C ASN A 139 -12.87 -18.97 0.69
N ASP A 140 -13.83 -18.36 0.02
CA ASP A 140 -13.56 -17.51 -1.14
C ASP A 140 -12.87 -16.22 -0.70
N VAL A 141 -13.32 -15.60 0.38
CA VAL A 141 -12.67 -14.40 0.94
C VAL A 141 -11.21 -14.69 1.27
N ILE A 142 -10.92 -15.81 1.95
CA ILE A 142 -9.55 -16.22 2.28
C ILE A 142 -8.73 -16.45 1.01
N LEU A 143 -9.26 -17.24 0.06
CA LEU A 143 -8.56 -17.56 -1.18
C LEU A 143 -8.20 -16.30 -1.96
N TYR A 144 -9.18 -15.43 -2.23
CA TYR A 144 -8.95 -14.20 -3.00
C TYR A 144 -8.08 -13.19 -2.25
N SER A 145 -8.11 -13.16 -0.92
CA SER A 145 -7.17 -12.33 -0.13
C SER A 145 -5.73 -12.83 -0.28
N VAL A 146 -5.49 -14.14 -0.21
CA VAL A 146 -4.16 -14.72 -0.42
C VAL A 146 -3.69 -14.47 -1.85
N LEU A 147 -4.55 -14.68 -2.85
CA LEU A 147 -4.22 -14.41 -4.26
C LEU A 147 -3.90 -12.93 -4.49
N SER A 148 -4.69 -12.02 -3.91
CA SER A 148 -4.47 -10.57 -4.01
C SER A 148 -3.15 -10.17 -3.35
N PHE A 149 -2.85 -10.71 -2.16
CA PHE A 149 -1.59 -10.46 -1.47
C PHE A 149 -0.38 -10.93 -2.29
N VAL A 150 -0.41 -12.16 -2.80
CA VAL A 150 0.68 -12.70 -3.63
C VAL A 150 0.85 -11.87 -4.91
N PHE A 151 -0.26 -11.51 -5.56
CA PHE A 151 -0.25 -10.65 -6.73
C PHE A 151 0.41 -9.29 -6.43
N MET A 152 0.00 -8.62 -5.36
CA MET A 152 0.56 -7.32 -4.97
C MET A 152 2.04 -7.42 -4.60
N VAL A 153 2.48 -8.49 -3.92
CA VAL A 153 3.91 -8.68 -3.63
C VAL A 153 4.73 -8.84 -4.91
N ILE A 154 4.24 -9.60 -5.88
CA ILE A 154 4.91 -9.76 -7.18
C ILE A 154 4.94 -8.43 -7.94
N ASN A 155 3.82 -7.72 -7.97
CA ASN A 155 3.71 -6.40 -8.57
C ASN A 155 4.70 -5.40 -7.94
N LEU A 156 4.76 -5.33 -6.60
CA LEU A 156 5.71 -4.51 -5.84
C LEU A 156 7.17 -4.78 -6.22
N ILE A 157 7.55 -6.06 -6.37
CA ILE A 157 8.90 -6.43 -6.79
C ILE A 157 9.19 -5.91 -8.20
N MET A 158 8.23 -5.99 -9.12
CA MET A 158 8.40 -5.52 -10.49
C MET A 158 8.47 -3.99 -10.55
N ILE A 159 7.57 -3.28 -9.87
CA ILE A 159 7.53 -1.82 -9.90
C ILE A 159 8.76 -1.23 -9.24
N HIS A 160 9.29 -1.80 -8.16
CA HIS A 160 10.55 -1.35 -7.58
C HIS A 160 11.73 -1.41 -8.57
N ARG A 161 11.79 -2.43 -9.43
CA ARG A 161 12.81 -2.48 -10.50
C ARG A 161 12.58 -1.39 -11.54
N ALA A 162 11.33 -1.12 -11.91
CA ALA A 162 11.01 -0.03 -12.83
C ALA A 162 11.34 1.34 -12.24
N MET A 163 11.11 1.54 -10.93
CA MET A 163 11.47 2.75 -10.19
C MET A 163 12.97 2.99 -10.20
N GLU A 164 13.80 1.96 -10.01
CA GLU A 164 15.27 2.08 -10.12
C GLU A 164 15.71 2.54 -11.52
N VAL A 165 15.11 1.95 -12.57
CA VAL A 165 15.39 2.34 -13.96
C VAL A 165 14.97 3.78 -14.22
N PHE A 166 13.77 4.16 -13.80
CA PHE A 166 13.24 5.51 -13.96
C PHE A 166 14.08 6.54 -13.19
N SER A 167 14.57 6.19 -12.01
CA SER A 167 15.40 7.10 -11.23
C SER A 167 16.76 7.36 -11.87
N LYS A 168 17.37 6.34 -12.50
CA LYS A 168 18.60 6.50 -13.30
C LYS A 168 18.39 7.35 -14.54
N TRP A 169 17.23 7.23 -15.18
CA TRP A 169 16.87 8.04 -16.34
C TRP A 169 16.61 9.50 -15.95
N SER A 170 15.90 9.76 -14.86
CA SER A 170 15.58 11.13 -14.42
C SER A 170 16.75 11.91 -13.83
N ALA A 171 17.85 11.24 -13.50
CA ALA A 171 19.09 11.87 -13.04
C ALA A 171 20.04 12.31 -14.18
N GLN A 172 19.68 12.05 -15.45
CA GLN A 172 20.40 12.50 -16.65
C GLN A 172 19.89 13.88 -17.10
#